data_AF-A0A2X2YR30-F1
#
_entry.id   AF-A0A2X2YR30-F1
#
_cell.length_a   1.000
_cell.length_b   1.000
_cell.length_c   1.000
_cell.angle_alpha   90.00
_cell.angle_beta   90.00
_cell.angle_gamma   90.00
#
_symmetry.space_group_name_H-M   'P 1'
#
loop_
_entity.id
_entity.type
_entity.pdbx_description
1 polymer ?
#
loop_
_entity_poly.entity_id
_entity_poly.type
_entity_poly.pdbx_seq_one_letter_code
_entity_poly.pdbx_strand_id
1 'polypeptide(L)' 'MRCRRASLNIFVACLRLAIIFASRRRDDLVPQITLQAQDENLTLILPQGWLEHHPLGKELIDQESQWQSYVHWPLDVH' A
#
# COMPACT_ATOMS: atom_id res chain seq x y z
N MET A 1 3.63 -6.45 25.02
CA MET A 1 2.29 -6.13 24.46
C MET A 1 2.39 -5.27 23.18
N ARG A 2 3.20 -5.65 22.18
CA ARG A 2 3.33 -4.93 20.89
C ARG A 2 2.44 -5.49 19.76
N CYS A 3 1.96 -6.74 19.91
CA CYS A 3 1.27 -7.49 18.86
C CYS A 3 -0.11 -6.92 18.44
N ARG A 4 -0.85 -6.22 19.31
CA ARG A 4 -2.21 -5.71 18.97
C ARG A 4 -2.20 -4.44 18.12
N ARG A 5 -1.17 -3.58 18.24
CA ARG A 5 -1.07 -2.34 17.44
C ARG A 5 -0.60 -2.62 16.02
N ALA A 6 0.33 -3.57 15.87
CA ALA A 6 0.82 -4.01 14.57
C ALA A 6 -0.32 -4.52 13.66
N SER A 7 -1.14 -5.44 14.17
CA SER A 7 -2.23 -6.01 13.37
C SER A 7 -3.27 -4.99 12.91
N LEU A 8 -3.52 -3.94 13.71
CA LEU A 8 -4.48 -2.89 13.36
C LEU A 8 -3.95 -2.00 12.22
N ASN A 9 -2.66 -1.67 12.26
CA ASN A 9 -2.04 -0.76 11.30
C ASN A 9 -1.91 -1.42 9.91
N ILE A 10 -1.60 -2.73 9.87
CA ILE A 10 -1.61 -3.51 8.62
C ILE A 10 -3.01 -3.48 7.99
N PHE A 11 -4.05 -3.69 8.80
CA PHE A 11 -5.41 -3.73 8.29
C PHE A 11 -5.87 -2.40 7.70
N VAL A 12 -5.54 -1.29 8.37
CA VAL A 12 -5.82 0.06 7.87
C VAL A 12 -5.04 0.34 6.59
N ALA A 13 -3.76 -0.03 6.52
CA ALA A 13 -2.95 0.12 5.31
C ALA A 13 -3.54 -0.67 4.13
N CYS A 14 -3.89 -1.95 4.34
CA CYS A 14 -4.57 -2.78 3.34
C CYS A 14 -5.87 -2.13 2.86
N LEU A 15 -6.70 -1.63 3.79
CA LEU A 15 -7.98 -1.02 3.46
C LEU A 15 -7.81 0.28 2.67
N ARG A 16 -6.87 1.13 3.05
CA ARG A 16 -6.59 2.39 2.34
C ARG A 16 -6.04 2.14 0.95
N LEU A 17 -5.07 1.24 0.83
CA LEU A 17 -4.58 0.77 -0.46
C LEU A 17 -5.75 0.22 -1.30
N ALA A 18 -6.57 -0.68 -0.75
CA ALA A 18 -7.73 -1.24 -1.44
C ALA A 18 -8.72 -0.15 -1.91
N ILE A 19 -8.95 0.91 -1.13
CA ILE A 19 -9.78 2.05 -1.55
C ILE A 19 -9.11 2.86 -2.65
N ILE A 20 -7.80 3.11 -2.58
CA ILE A 20 -7.03 3.78 -3.64
C ILE A 20 -7.17 2.99 -4.95
N PHE A 21 -7.01 1.67 -4.90
CA PHE A 21 -7.17 0.79 -6.06
C PHE A 21 -8.63 0.67 -6.54
N ALA A 22 -9.62 0.64 -5.63
CA ALA A 22 -11.05 0.47 -5.97
C ALA A 22 -11.77 1.78 -6.36
N SER A 23 -11.28 2.93 -5.90
CA SER A 23 -11.82 4.26 -6.26
C SER A 23 -11.65 4.57 -7.75
N ARG A 24 -10.70 3.90 -8.39
CA ARG A 24 -10.41 3.91 -9.82
C ARG A 24 -11.41 3.02 -10.57
N ARG A 25 -12.72 3.33 -10.45
CA ARG A 25 -13.91 2.61 -10.98
C ARG A 25 -13.92 2.33 -12.50
N ARG A 26 -12.81 2.57 -13.21
CA ARG A 26 -12.54 2.18 -14.59
C ARG A 26 -11.07 1.77 -14.64
N ASP A 27 -10.81 0.48 -14.77
CA ASP A 27 -9.66 -0.10 -15.47
C ASP A 27 -9.85 -1.62 -15.28
N ASP A 28 -10.23 -2.31 -16.35
CA ASP A 28 -10.71 -3.70 -16.42
C ASP A 28 -9.76 -4.80 -15.89
N LEU A 29 -8.66 -4.43 -15.23
CA LEU A 29 -7.63 -5.33 -14.71
C LEU A 29 -7.15 -4.78 -13.37
N VAL A 30 -7.86 -5.10 -12.27
CA VAL A 30 -7.27 -4.97 -10.93
C VAL A 30 -6.01 -5.82 -10.97
N PRO A 31 -4.82 -5.21 -10.94
CA PRO A 31 -3.61 -5.96 -11.13
C PRO A 31 -3.39 -6.89 -9.94
N GLN A 32 -2.65 -7.98 -10.13
CA GLN A 32 -2.19 -8.78 -9.00
C GLN A 32 -1.21 -7.96 -8.15
N ILE A 33 -1.75 -7.22 -7.19
CA ILE A 33 -0.97 -6.55 -6.16
C ILE A 33 -0.66 -7.56 -5.06
N THR A 34 0.59 -7.59 -4.62
CA THR A 34 1.01 -8.43 -3.50
C THR A 34 1.47 -7.53 -2.37
N LEU A 35 0.82 -7.63 -1.21
CA LEU A 35 1.24 -6.93 -0.01
C LEU A 35 1.82 -7.95 0.98
N GLN A 36 3.07 -7.72 1.38
CA GLN A 36 3.75 -8.52 2.39
C GLN A 36 4.02 -7.64 3.61
N ALA A 37 3.61 -8.09 4.80
CA ALA A 37 3.94 -7.42 6.05
C ALA A 37 4.89 -8.33 6.84
N GLN A 38 6.12 -7.89 7.06
CA GLN A 38 7.16 -8.63 7.76
C GLN A 38 7.63 -7.79 8.96
N ASP A 39 7.27 -8.23 10.17
CA ASP A 39 7.56 -7.58 11.45
C ASP A 39 7.08 -6.11 11.52
N GLU A 40 7.91 -5.19 11.04
CA GLU A 40 7.71 -3.74 11.07
C GLU A 40 7.90 -3.12 9.67
N ASN A 41 7.97 -3.93 8.62
CA ASN A 41 8.13 -3.47 7.25
C ASN A 41 6.97 -3.99 6.38
N LEU A 42 6.42 -3.11 5.54
CA LEU A 42 5.42 -3.47 4.54
C LEU A 42 6.05 -3.37 3.16
N THR A 43 5.88 -4.40 2.35
CA THR A 43 6.33 -4.43 0.95
C THR A 43 5.11 -4.58 0.07
N LEU A 44 4.87 -3.57 -0.77
CA LEU A 44 3.81 -3.56 -1.78
C LEU A 44 4.45 -3.81 -3.14
N ILE A 45 4.13 -4.95 -3.73
CA ILE A 45 4.58 -5.34 -5.08
C ILE A 45 3.44 -5.02 -6.04
N LEU A 46 3.73 -4.15 -6.99
CA LEU A 46 2.86 -3.74 -8.07
C LEU A 46 3.34 -4.38 -9.38
N PRO A 47 2.47 -4.54 -10.37
CA PRO A 47 2.90 -4.96 -11.69
C PRO A 47 3.76 -3.89 -12.35
N GLN A 48 4.71 -4.35 -13.15
CA GLN A 48 5.58 -3.50 -13.93
C GLN A 48 4.77 -2.55 -14.82
N GLY A 49 5.12 -1.26 -14.78
CA GLY A 49 4.44 -0.20 -15.54
C GLY A 49 3.17 0.33 -14.86
N TRP A 50 2.69 -0.25 -13.75
CA TRP A 50 1.48 0.26 -13.09
C TRP A 50 1.64 1.71 -12.64
N LEU A 51 2.77 2.03 -11.99
CA LEU A 51 3.06 3.39 -11.51
C LEU A 51 3.17 4.41 -12.66
N GLU A 52 3.62 3.99 -13.84
CA GLU A 52 3.74 4.85 -15.02
C GLU A 52 2.38 5.12 -15.67
N HIS A 53 1.53 4.09 -15.74
CA HIS A 53 0.16 4.22 -16.24
C HIS A 53 -0.75 4.98 -15.25
N HIS A 54 -0.34 5.09 -13.99
CA HIS A 54 -1.20 5.55 -12.90
C HIS A 54 -0.52 6.59 -11.97
N PRO A 55 -0.21 7.82 -12.46
CA PRO A 55 0.49 8.85 -11.69
C PRO A 55 -0.24 9.23 -10.39
N LEU A 56 -1.57 9.36 -10.42
CA LEU A 56 -2.37 9.63 -9.22
C LEU A 56 -2.30 8.50 -8.18
N GLY A 57 -2.19 7.24 -8.64
CA GLY A 57 -2.07 6.09 -7.76
C GLY A 57 -0.70 6.06 -7.08
N LYS A 58 0.35 6.38 -7.84
CA LYS A 58 1.70 6.56 -7.32
C LYS A 58 1.76 7.61 -6.22
N GLU A 59 1.21 8.81 -6.46
CA GLU A 59 1.21 9.89 -5.46
C GLU A 59 0.50 9.49 -4.15
N LEU A 60 -0.65 8.81 -4.25
CA LEU A 60 -1.37 8.33 -3.07
C LEU A 60 -0.58 7.28 -2.28
N ILE A 61 0.12 6.37 -2.97
CA ILE A 61 0.97 5.36 -2.33
C ILE A 61 2.21 6.00 -1.69
N ASP A 62 2.82 6.99 -2.35
CA ASP A 62 3.95 7.76 -1.81
C ASP A 62 3.54 8.49 -0.51
N GLN A 63 2.36 9.12 -0.49
CA GLN A 63 1.83 9.73 0.74
C GLN A 63 1.60 8.70 1.84
N GLU A 64 1.10 7.52 1.48
CA GLU A 64 0.89 6.43 2.43
C GLU A 64 2.21 5.92 3.02
N SER A 65 3.24 5.79 2.18
CA SER A 65 4.59 5.41 2.60
C SER A 65 5.20 6.44 3.55
N GLN A 66 5.03 7.73 3.24
CA GLN A 66 5.44 8.79 4.16
C GLN A 66 4.73 8.69 5.51
N TRP A 67 3.42 8.46 5.52
CA TRP A 67 2.66 8.36 6.78
C TRP A 67 3.07 7.14 7.60
N GLN A 68 3.34 6.00 6.97
CA GLN A 68 3.81 4.83 7.69
C GLN A 68 5.25 4.98 8.20
N SER A 69 6.10 5.73 7.48
CA SER A 69 7.43 6.11 7.98
C SER A 69 7.36 6.91 9.28
N TYR A 70 6.34 7.74 9.49
CA TYR A 70 6.12 8.43 10.78
C TYR A 70 5.74 7.47 11.92
N VAL A 71 5.18 6.31 11.60
CA VAL A 71 4.80 5.27 12.56
C VAL A 71 5.92 4.21 12.73
N HIS A 72 7.12 4.50 12.19
CA HIS A 72 8.27 3.60 12.14
C HIS A 72 8.03 2.31 11.34
N TRP A 73 7.07 2.32 10.43
CA TRP A 73 6.75 1.20 9.56
C TRP A 73 7.01 1.59 8.10
N PRO A 74 8.23 1.41 7.57
CA PRO A 74 8.47 1.72 6.17
C PRO A 74 7.55 0.89 5.26
N LEU A 75 7.04 1.54 4.21
CA LEU A 75 6.33 0.89 3.11
C LEU A 75 7.23 0.95 1.88
N ASP A 76 7.81 -0.19 1.52
CA ASP A 76 8.55 -0.36 0.28
C ASP A 76 7.60 -0.69 -0.87
N VAL A 77 7.83 -0.10 -2.03
CA VAL A 77 6.96 -0.22 -3.20
C VAL A 77 7.81 -0.64 -4.39
N HIS A 78 7.52 -1.80 -4.96
CA HIS A 78 8.24 -2.42 -6.08
C HIS A 78 7.36 -2.54 -7.32
#